data_AF-A0A1J1JMX1-F1
#
_entry.id   AF-A0A1J1JMX1-F1
#
_cell.length_a   1.000
_cell.length_b   1.000
_cell.length_c   1.000
_cell.angle_alpha   90.00
_cell.angle_beta   90.00
_cell.angle_gamma   90.00
#
_symmetry.space_group_name_H-M   'P 1'
#
loop_
_entity.id
_entity.type
_entity.pdbx_description
1 polymer ?
#
loop_
_entity_poly.entity_id
_entity_poly.type
_entity_poly.pdbx_seq_one_letter_code
_entity_poly.pdbx_strand_id
1 'polypeptide(L)'
;MKSIRNKVLEILNDCWQEERDTWESPDGKKIPFIRFSKFIFPGNDDMNSYHIAVTIWSKNISIEIIQSCGECGPEIDSEDRWAMIKIYRIAKVPYAEFIERSNELIQQANRILYEKFTP
;
A
#
# COMPACT_ATOMS: atom_id res chain seq x y z
N MET A 1 -10.36 -2.10 24.71
CA MET A 1 -10.00 -1.18 23.61
C MET A 1 -9.92 -1.97 22.31
N LYS A 2 -10.61 -1.56 21.24
CA LYS A 2 -10.41 -2.17 19.92
C LYS A 2 -8.96 -1.90 19.47
N SER A 3 -8.28 -2.93 18.96
CA SER A 3 -6.92 -2.80 18.42
C SER A 3 -6.90 -1.82 17.24
N ILE A 4 -5.76 -1.17 16.98
CA ILE A 4 -5.65 -0.27 15.82
C ILE A 4 -5.98 -0.99 14.51
N ARG A 5 -5.58 -2.25 14.37
CA ARG A 5 -5.97 -3.12 13.25
C ARG A 5 -7.49 -3.17 13.08
N ASN A 6 -8.25 -3.48 14.14
CA ASN A 6 -9.70 -3.62 14.02
C ASN A 6 -10.37 -2.28 13.69
N LYS A 7 -9.85 -1.16 14.20
CA LYS A 7 -10.35 0.17 13.84
C LYS A 7 -10.09 0.50 12.37
N VAL A 8 -8.91 0.17 11.86
CA VAL A 8 -8.57 0.33 10.44
C VAL A 8 -9.43 -0.59 9.57
N LEU A 9 -9.63 -1.85 9.97
CA LEU A 9 -10.50 -2.79 9.28
C LEU A 9 -11.98 -2.36 9.30
N GLU A 10 -12.44 -1.64 10.31
CA GLU A 10 -13.82 -1.09 10.30
C GLU A 10 -13.96 0.08 9.33
N ILE A 11 -12.88 0.81 9.08
CA ILE A 11 -12.82 1.91 8.11
C ILE A 11 -12.69 1.37 6.69
N LEU A 12 -11.82 0.38 6.50
CA LEU A 12 -11.56 -0.27 5.22
C LEU A 12 -12.59 -1.37 5.04
N ASN A 13 -13.57 -1.18 4.16
CA ASN A 13 -14.59 -2.19 3.85
C ASN A 13 -14.01 -3.55 3.41
N ASP A 14 -14.88 -4.55 3.19
CA ASP A 14 -14.48 -5.94 2.90
C ASP A 14 -13.70 -6.16 1.58
N CYS A 15 -13.44 -5.11 0.80
CA CYS A 15 -12.77 -5.22 -0.50
C CYS A 15 -11.23 -5.12 -0.43
N TRP A 16 -10.65 -5.04 0.76
CA TRP A 16 -9.21 -4.90 0.96
C TRP A 16 -8.56 -6.21 1.38
N GLN A 17 -7.47 -6.59 0.71
CA GLN A 17 -6.69 -7.77 1.06
C GLN A 17 -5.72 -7.45 2.19
N GLU A 18 -5.80 -8.19 3.30
CA GLU A 18 -4.86 -8.08 4.43
C GLU A 18 -3.62 -8.95 4.20
N GLU A 19 -2.43 -8.38 4.41
CA GLU A 19 -1.17 -9.09 4.54
C GLU A 19 -0.44 -8.68 5.83
N ARG A 20 0.41 -9.59 6.34
CA ARG A 20 1.24 -9.36 7.53
C ARG A 20 2.64 -9.85 7.25
N ASP A 21 3.61 -8.97 7.41
CA ASP A 21 5.01 -9.30 7.19
C ASP A 21 5.92 -8.36 8.00
N THR A 22 7.22 -8.47 7.76
CA THR A 22 8.27 -7.61 8.29
C THR A 22 9.01 -6.93 7.15
N TRP A 23 9.22 -5.63 7.29
CA TRP A 23 10.14 -4.88 6.43
C TRP A 23 11.50 -4.78 7.12
N GLU A 24 12.58 -5.10 6.42
CA GLU A 24 13.93 -4.91 6.94
C GLU A 24 14.42 -3.49 6.63
N SER A 25 14.78 -2.74 7.65
CA SER A 25 15.34 -1.40 7.50
C SER A 25 16.79 -1.44 7.04
N PRO A 26 17.35 -0.33 6.51
CA PRO A 26 18.75 -0.29 6.06
C PRO A 26 19.78 -0.65 7.13
N ASP A 27 19.43 -0.51 8.41
CA ASP A 27 20.26 -0.93 9.55
C ASP A 27 19.99 -2.39 10.01
N GLY A 28 19.29 -3.18 9.20
CA GLY A 28 19.03 -4.61 9.41
C GLY A 28 17.93 -4.93 10.43
N LYS A 29 17.13 -3.94 10.87
CA LYS A 29 16.05 -4.18 11.83
C LYS A 29 14.77 -4.61 11.11
N LYS A 30 14.16 -5.68 11.59
CA LYS A 30 12.85 -6.15 11.12
C LYS A 30 11.73 -5.37 11.77
N ILE A 31 10.96 -4.64 10.97
CA ILE A 31 9.83 -3.82 11.38
C ILE A 31 8.55 -4.54 10.95
N PRO A 32 7.74 -5.07 11.89
CA PRO A 32 6.47 -5.70 11.53
C PRO A 32 5.48 -4.66 11.02
N PHE A 33 4.66 -5.08 10.05
CA PHE A 33 3.56 -4.29 9.54
C PHE A 33 2.33 -5.15 9.25
N ILE A 34 1.17 -4.48 9.17
CA ILE A 34 -0.07 -5.03 8.62
C ILE A 34 -0.46 -4.14 7.47
N ARG A 35 -0.58 -4.67 6.26
CA ARG A 35 -0.97 -3.89 5.07
C ARG A 35 -2.32 -4.37 4.58
N PHE A 36 -3.15 -3.40 4.22
CA PHE A 36 -4.40 -3.61 3.50
C PHE A 36 -4.22 -3.06 2.09
N SER A 37 -4.37 -3.92 1.09
CA SER A 37 -4.19 -3.55 -0.33
C SER A 37 -5.51 -3.63 -1.09
N LYS A 38 -5.77 -2.64 -1.93
CA LYS A 38 -6.86 -2.66 -2.91
C LYS A 38 -6.28 -2.56 -4.32
N PHE A 39 -6.28 -3.69 -5.01
CA PHE A 39 -5.80 -3.79 -6.38
C PHE A 39 -6.72 -3.07 -7.34
N ILE A 40 -6.12 -2.30 -8.24
CA ILE A 40 -6.81 -1.63 -9.34
C ILE A 40 -6.03 -2.03 -10.58
N PHE A 41 -6.64 -2.87 -11.41
CA PHE A 41 -6.11 -3.18 -12.73
C PHE A 41 -6.55 -2.06 -13.67
N PRO A 42 -5.68 -1.10 -14.04
CA PRO A 42 -6.01 -0.23 -15.16
C PRO A 42 -6.18 -1.09 -16.41
N GLY A 43 -7.29 -0.90 -17.14
CA GLY A 43 -7.48 -1.56 -18.42
C GLY A 43 -6.55 -1.07 -19.54
N ASN A 44 -5.67 -0.11 -19.24
CA ASN A 44 -4.86 0.63 -20.22
C ASN A 44 -3.34 0.43 -20.03
N ASP A 45 -2.90 -0.32 -19.03
CA ASP A 45 -1.49 -0.63 -18.76
C ASP A 45 -1.36 -2.14 -18.51
N ASP A 46 -1.23 -2.90 -19.60
CA ASP A 46 -1.13 -4.37 -19.56
C ASP A 46 0.16 -4.85 -18.87
N MET A 47 1.13 -3.95 -18.66
CA MET A 47 2.45 -4.27 -18.13
C MET A 47 2.62 -3.88 -16.67
N ASN A 48 1.77 -3.04 -16.09
CA ASN A 48 1.88 -2.67 -14.67
C ASN A 48 0.56 -2.87 -13.94
N SER A 49 0.68 -3.43 -12.73
CA SER A 49 -0.40 -3.44 -11.76
C SER A 49 -0.19 -2.31 -10.76
N TYR A 50 -1.28 -1.64 -10.38
CA TYR A 50 -1.27 -0.62 -9.37
C TYR A 50 -2.22 -0.99 -8.24
N HIS A 51 -1.85 -0.65 -7.02
CA HIS A 51 -2.75 -0.80 -5.89
C HIS A 51 -2.54 0.30 -4.87
N ILE A 52 -3.61 0.62 -4.16
CA ILE A 52 -3.53 1.47 -2.98
C ILE A 52 -3.24 0.54 -1.79
N ALA A 53 -2.27 0.91 -0.98
CA ALA A 53 -1.90 0.22 0.23
C ALA A 53 -2.08 1.14 1.45
N VAL A 54 -2.75 0.63 2.48
CA VAL A 54 -2.80 1.24 3.82
C VAL A 54 -1.98 0.35 4.74
N THR A 55 -0.82 0.83 5.18
CA THR A 55 0.11 0.04 5.99
C THR A 55 0.14 0.55 7.44
N ILE A 56 -0.23 -0.32 8.38
CA ILE A 56 -0.07 -0.09 9.82
C ILE A 56 1.34 -0.51 10.22
N TRP A 57 2.15 0.47 10.63
CA TRP A 57 3.48 0.27 11.21
C TRP A 57 3.40 0.19 12.73
N SER A 58 4.54 0.17 13.42
CA SER A 58 4.59 0.19 14.88
C SER A 58 4.13 1.51 15.51
N LYS A 59 4.28 2.64 14.80
CA LYS A 59 4.01 4.00 15.35
C LYS A 59 3.11 4.88 14.49
N ASN A 60 2.77 4.46 13.28
CA ASN A 60 2.06 5.29 12.30
C ASN A 60 1.33 4.43 11.28
N ILE A 61 0.48 5.07 10.50
CA ILE A 61 -0.11 4.50 9.30
C ILE A 61 0.43 5.27 8.10
N SER A 62 0.82 4.54 7.05
CA SER A 62 1.09 5.13 5.75
C SER A 62 0.02 4.73 4.74
N ILE A 63 -0.18 5.62 3.77
CA ILE A 63 -0.98 5.34 2.58
C ILE A 63 -0.09 5.52 1.37
N GLU A 64 -0.06 4.50 0.53
CA GLU A 64 0.85 4.37 -0.58
C GLU A 64 0.10 3.96 -1.85
N ILE A 65 0.56 4.43 -3.00
CA ILE A 65 0.29 3.79 -4.29
C ILE A 65 1.51 2.92 -4.60
N ILE A 66 1.29 1.64 -4.84
CA ILE A 66 2.33 0.69 -5.18
C ILE A 66 2.12 0.27 -6.63
N GLN A 67 3.13 0.53 -7.45
CA GLN A 67 3.24 0.05 -8.83
C GLN A 67 4.11 -1.20 -8.84
N SER A 68 3.64 -2.25 -9.50
CA SER A 68 4.39 -3.49 -9.73
C SER A 68 4.39 -3.81 -11.22
N CYS A 69 5.58 -3.86 -11.83
CA CYS A 69 5.75 -4.25 -13.23
C CYS A 69 5.51 -5.76 -13.40
N GLY A 70 4.70 -6.13 -14.39
CA GLY A 70 4.30 -7.48 -14.76
C GLY A 70 5.08 -8.10 -15.91
N GLU A 71 5.94 -7.35 -16.63
CA GLU A 71 6.81 -7.91 -17.67
C GLU A 71 8.05 -8.60 -17.07
N CYS A 72 7.84 -9.77 -16.46
CA CYS A 72 8.94 -10.64 -16.09
C CYS A 72 8.50 -12.08 -16.29
N GLY A 73 8.91 -12.66 -17.42
CA GLY A 73 8.92 -14.12 -17.56
C GLY A 73 9.75 -14.78 -16.44
N PRO A 74 9.68 -16.11 -16.32
CA PRO A 74 10.29 -16.89 -15.23
C PRO A 74 11.82 -16.77 -15.09
N GLU A 75 12.48 -15.93 -15.90
CA GLU A 75 13.94 -15.78 -16.01
C GLU A 75 14.50 -14.60 -15.19
N ILE A 76 13.68 -13.78 -14.53
CA ILE A 76 14.20 -12.65 -13.74
C ILE A 76 14.53 -13.08 -12.31
N ASP A 77 15.81 -12.91 -11.96
CA ASP A 77 16.40 -13.23 -10.67
C ASP A 77 15.75 -12.44 -9.52
N SER A 78 15.77 -13.03 -8.32
CA SER A 78 15.01 -12.52 -7.18
C SER A 78 15.41 -11.11 -6.70
N GLU A 79 16.61 -10.63 -7.03
CA GLU A 79 17.09 -9.29 -6.67
C GLU A 79 16.50 -8.20 -7.58
N ASP A 80 16.31 -8.48 -8.87
CA ASP A 80 15.71 -7.54 -9.83
C ASP A 80 14.21 -7.32 -9.57
N ARG A 81 13.54 -8.26 -8.87
CA ARG A 81 12.14 -8.12 -8.44
C ARG A 81 11.88 -6.88 -7.58
N TRP A 82 12.87 -6.47 -6.79
CA TRP A 82 12.78 -5.27 -5.95
C TRP A 82 12.96 -3.97 -6.74
N ALA A 83 13.71 -4.01 -7.86
CA ALA A 83 13.86 -2.87 -8.78
C ALA A 83 12.56 -2.54 -9.55
N MET A 84 11.56 -3.43 -9.46
CA MET A 84 10.32 -3.38 -10.25
C MET A 84 9.09 -2.97 -9.44
N ILE A 85 9.27 -2.65 -8.16
CA ILE A 85 8.23 -2.09 -7.30
C ILE A 85 8.53 -0.62 -7.03
N LYS A 86 7.63 0.28 -7.44
CA LYS A 86 7.71 1.69 -7.09
C LYS A 86 6.63 2.03 -6.09
N ILE A 87 7.05 2.62 -4.97
CA ILE A 87 6.15 3.02 -3.88
C ILE A 87 6.06 4.55 -3.84
N TYR A 88 4.86 5.05 -4.07
CA TYR A 88 4.52 6.47 -3.98
C TYR A 88 3.75 6.73 -2.70
N ARG A 89 4.44 7.26 -1.68
CA ARG A 89 3.80 7.57 -0.40
C ARG A 89 2.95 8.84 -0.53
N ILE A 90 1.66 8.69 -0.26
CA ILE A 90 0.69 9.78 -0.25
C ILE A 90 0.64 10.43 1.14
N ALA A 91 0.64 9.61 2.19
CA ALA A 91 0.58 10.08 3.57
C ALA A 91 1.35 9.17 4.52
N LYS A 92 1.80 9.75 5.63
CA LYS A 92 2.30 9.04 6.82
C LYS A 92 1.88 9.83 8.04
N VAL A 93 0.91 9.28 8.79
CA VAL A 93 0.24 10.00 9.86
C VAL A 93 0.18 9.15 11.14
N PRO A 94 0.08 9.76 12.33
CA PRO A 94 -0.23 9.03 13.55
C PRO A 94 -1.57 8.31 13.45
N TYR A 95 -1.78 7.30 14.30
CA TYR A 95 -3.03 6.53 14.30
C TYR A 95 -4.27 7.39 14.51
N ALA A 96 -4.23 8.33 15.46
CA ALA A 96 -5.38 9.19 15.75
C ALA A 96 -5.81 10.00 14.53
N GLU A 97 -4.83 10.61 13.85
CA GLU A 97 -5.08 11.39 12.63
C GLU A 97 -5.64 10.52 11.50
N PHE A 98 -5.12 9.31 11.30
CA PHE A 98 -5.68 8.39 10.30
C PHE A 98 -7.15 8.07 10.59
N ILE A 99 -7.50 7.79 11.85
CA ILE A 99 -8.89 7.46 12.22
C ILE A 99 -9.83 8.64 11.94
N GLU A 100 -9.37 9.88 12.14
CA GLU A 100 -10.16 11.09 11.91
C GLU A 100 -10.28 11.45 10.43
N ARG A 101 -9.24 11.21 9.62
CA ARG A 101 -9.13 11.70 8.23
C ARG A 101 -9.08 10.59 7.18
N SER A 102 -9.34 9.35 7.54
CA SER A 102 -9.19 8.19 6.64
C SER A 102 -9.89 8.36 5.29
N ASN A 103 -11.13 8.84 5.31
CA ASN A 103 -11.92 9.06 4.09
C ASN A 103 -11.24 10.05 3.14
N GLU A 104 -10.76 11.17 3.66
CA GLU A 104 -10.07 12.20 2.88
C GLU A 104 -8.77 11.64 2.26
N LEU A 105 -7.97 10.97 3.09
CA LEU A 105 -6.67 10.44 2.67
C LEU A 105 -6.82 9.31 1.63
N ILE A 106 -7.83 8.43 1.80
CA ILE A 106 -8.12 7.35 0.84
C ILE A 106 -8.67 7.94 -0.47
N GLN A 107 -9.57 8.93 -0.41
CA GLN A 107 -10.06 9.61 -1.62
C GLN A 107 -8.93 10.31 -2.38
N GLN A 108 -8.02 10.98 -1.66
CA GLN A 108 -6.84 11.58 -2.26
C GLN A 108 -5.95 10.54 -2.95
N ALA A 109 -5.71 9.39 -2.31
CA ALA A 109 -4.92 8.30 -2.91
C ALA A 109 -5.59 7.75 -4.19
N ASN A 110 -6.91 7.53 -4.17
CA ASN A 110 -7.66 7.12 -5.36
C ASN A 110 -7.55 8.17 -6.47
N ARG A 111 -7.77 9.45 -6.15
CA ARG A 111 -7.67 10.54 -7.13
C ARG A 111 -6.29 10.58 -7.79
N ILE A 112 -5.22 10.53 -6.99
CA ILE A 112 -3.84 10.54 -7.52
C ILE A 112 -3.57 9.32 -8.39
N LEU A 113 -4.05 8.14 -7.98
CA LEU A 113 -3.94 6.94 -8.79
C LEU A 113 -4.61 7.12 -10.16
N TYR A 114 -5.86 7.56 -10.17
CA TYR A 114 -6.61 7.75 -11.41
C TYR A 114 -6.03 8.83 -12.32
N GLU A 115 -5.62 9.98 -11.76
CA GLU A 115 -5.11 11.11 -12.55
C GLU A 115 -3.71 10.88 -13.12
N LYS A 116 -2.87 10.06 -12.46
CA LYS A 116 -1.43 9.96 -12.81
C LYS A 116 -0.99 8.59 -13.30
N PHE A 117 -1.69 7.53 -12.91
CA PHE A 117 -1.22 6.16 -13.10
C PHE A 117 -2.21 5.28 -13.87
N THR A 118 -3.45 5.74 -14.08
CA THR A 118 -4.44 5.06 -14.92
C THR A 118 -5.08 6.05 -15.94
N PRO A 119 -4.30 6.62 -16.88
CA PRO A 119 -4.84 7.49 -17.92
C PRO A 119 -5.83 6.75 -18.83
#